data_AF-A0A382B9Y6-F1
#
_entry.id   AF-A0A382B9Y6-F1
#
_cell.length_a   1.000
_cell.length_b   1.000
_cell.length_c   1.000
_cell.angle_alpha   90.00
_cell.angle_beta   90.00
_cell.angle_gamma   90.00
#
_symmetry.space_group_name_H-M   'P 1'
#
loop_
_entity.id
_entity.type
_entity.pdbx_description
1 polymer ?
#
loop_
_entity_poly.entity_id
_entity_poly.type
_entity_poly.pdbx_seq_one_letter_code
_entity_poly.pdbx_strand_id
1 'polypeptide(L)' 'MPIPVKWAGDTPVISLDNLTLPGLGTFSAHVVIDGSKYAGTWAHGKVGGHMYGTIAPAKPKPKPAAPKSSEKAE' A
#
# COMPACT_ATOMS: atom_id res chain seq x y z
N MET A 1 7.55 -7.37 -8.50
CA MET A 1 7.45 -8.56 -7.63
C MET A 1 6.04 -8.64 -7.09
N PRO A 2 5.32 -9.77 -7.22
CA PRO A 2 3.99 -9.93 -6.62
C PRO A 2 4.10 -9.97 -5.08
N ILE A 3 3.10 -9.43 -4.39
CA ILE A 3 3.01 -9.49 -2.92
C ILE A 3 2.44 -10.87 -2.52
N PRO A 4 3.13 -11.64 -1.67
CA PRO A 4 2.64 -12.94 -1.22
C PRO A 4 1.39 -12.79 -0.33
N VAL A 5 0.36 -13.58 -0.64
CA VAL A 5 -0.87 -13.72 0.15
C VAL A 5 -1.01 -15.17 0.58
N LYS A 6 -1.13 -15.40 1.88
CA LYS A 6 -1.45 -16.70 2.48
C LYS A 6 -2.90 -16.68 2.96
N TRP A 7 -3.50 -17.85 3.14
CA TRP A 7 -4.88 -17.99 3.60
C TRP A 7 -4.92 -18.66 4.96
N ALA A 8 -5.70 -18.10 5.87
CA ALA A 8 -6.05 -18.68 7.17
C ALA A 8 -7.53 -19.07 7.13
N GLY A 9 -7.81 -20.31 6.71
CA GLY A 9 -9.15 -20.69 6.27
C GLY A 9 -9.54 -19.86 5.04
N ASP A 10 -10.68 -19.19 5.10
CA ASP A 10 -11.19 -18.32 4.03
C ASP A 10 -10.75 -16.86 4.16
N THR A 11 -9.84 -16.56 5.10
CA THR A 11 -9.38 -15.20 5.36
C THR A 11 -8.00 -14.97 4.72
N PRO A 12 -7.85 -14.01 3.78
CA PRO A 12 -6.57 -13.71 3.17
C PRO A 12 -5.68 -12.86 4.09
N VAL A 13 -4.39 -13.19 4.10
CA VAL A 13 -3.35 -12.56 4.92
C VAL A 13 -2.14 -12.22 4.04
N ILE A 14 -1.88 -10.93 3.86
CA ILE A 14 -0.62 -10.46 3.28
C ILE A 14 0.51 -10.90 4.20
N SER A 15 1.46 -11.66 3.67
CA SER A 15 2.50 -12.32 4.44
C SER A 15 3.87 -12.04 3.85
N LEU A 16 4.33 -10.80 4.03
CA LEU A 16 5.64 -10.36 3.61
C LEU A 16 6.63 -10.55 4.76
N ASP A 17 7.64 -11.38 4.54
CA ASP A 17 8.66 -11.66 5.54
C ASP A 17 10.05 -11.31 5.03
N ASN A 18 10.72 -10.38 5.72
CA ASN A 18 12.11 -10.00 5.53
C ASN A 18 12.49 -9.70 4.07
N LEU A 19 11.58 -9.08 3.31
CA LEU A 19 11.85 -8.70 1.92
C LEU A 19 12.88 -7.57 1.89
N THR A 20 14.07 -7.87 1.40
CA THR A 20 15.12 -6.87 1.24
C THR A 20 15.06 -6.27 -0.16
N LEU A 21 14.86 -4.96 -0.20
CA LEU A 21 14.90 -4.16 -1.42
C LEU A 21 16.26 -3.42 -1.48
N PRO A 22 17.05 -3.58 -2.57
CA PRO A 22 18.32 -2.88 -2.72
C PRO A 22 18.15 -1.36 -2.57
N GLY A 23 18.95 -0.75 -1.70
CA GLY A 23 18.92 0.70 -1.43
C GLY A 23 17.75 1.21 -0.57
N LEU A 24 16.74 0.37 -0.30
CA LEU A 24 15.57 0.74 0.52
C LEU A 24 15.49 -0.03 1.84
N GLY A 25 16.26 -1.11 2.00
CA GLY A 25 16.36 -1.93 3.21
C GLY A 25 15.33 -3.06 3.28
N THR A 26 15.11 -3.60 4.48
CA THR A 26 14.32 -4.82 4.70
C THR A 26 12.94 -4.51 5.26
N PHE A 27 11.91 -5.14 4.70
CA PHE A 27 10.51 -4.92 5.04
C PHE A 27 9.82 -6.22 5.42
N SER A 28 8.97 -6.14 6.44
CA SER A 28 8.02 -7.20 6.80
C SER A 28 6.64 -6.60 6.99
N ALA A 29 5.60 -7.34 6.59
CA ALA A 29 4.22 -6.95 6.77
C ALA A 29 3.33 -8.19 6.91
N HIS A 30 2.50 -8.20 7.95
CA HIS A 30 1.54 -9.26 8.23
C HIS A 30 0.17 -8.64 8.41
N VAL A 31 -0.67 -8.71 7.39
CA VAL A 31 -1.93 -7.95 7.33
C VAL A 31 -3.07 -8.86 6.94
N VAL A 32 -4.05 -8.97 7.83
CA VAL A 32 -5.30 -9.67 7.59
C VAL A 32 -6.24 -8.73 6.84
N ILE A 33 -6.90 -9.24 5.80
CA ILE A 33 -7.95 -8.53 5.08
C ILE A 33 -9.28 -9.22 5.41
N ASP A 34 -10.23 -8.43 5.90
CA ASP A 34 -11.57 -8.89 6.25
C ASP A 34 -12.60 -7.93 5.67
N GLY A 35 -13.24 -8.35 4.56
CA GLY A 35 -14.17 -7.52 3.80
C GLY A 35 -13.54 -6.20 3.36
N SER A 36 -14.11 -5.09 3.83
CA SER A 36 -13.62 -3.73 3.55
C SER A 36 -12.69 -3.19 4.64
N LYS A 37 -12.06 -4.05 5.44
CA LYS A 37 -11.17 -3.68 6.54
C LYS A 37 -9.85 -4.42 6.43
N TYR A 38 -8.83 -3.84 7.04
CA TYR A 38 -7.54 -4.50 7.22
C TYR A 38 -6.98 -4.20 8.60
N ALA A 39 -6.19 -5.13 9.12
CA ALA A 39 -5.44 -4.96 10.36
C ALA A 39 -4.18 -5.83 10.35
N GLY A 40 -3.10 -5.35 10.96
CA GLY A 40 -1.83 -6.04 10.92
C GLY A 40 -0.67 -5.28 11.54
N THR A 41 0.52 -5.78 11.26
CA THR A 41 1.79 -5.19 11.66
C THR A 41 2.69 -4.96 10.45
N TRP A 42 3.60 -4.01 10.60
CA TRP A 42 4.69 -3.78 9.65
C TRP A 42 5.98 -3.49 10.38
N ALA A 43 7.09 -3.75 9.68
CA ALA A 43 8.42 -3.42 10.16
C ALA A 43 9.33 -3.02 8.99
N HIS A 44 10.26 -2.13 9.28
CA HIS A 44 11.37 -1.75 8.42
C HIS A 44 12.64 -1.59 9.26
N GLY A 45 13.59 -2.52 9.14
CA GLY A 45 14.77 -2.55 9.99
C GLY A 45 14.41 -2.58 11.48
N LYS A 46 14.75 -1.51 12.22
CA LYS A 46 14.45 -1.35 13.66
C LYS A 46 13.13 -0.64 13.98
N VAL A 47 12.44 -0.12 12.96
CA VAL A 47 11.16 0.58 13.14
C VAL A 47 10.01 -0.32 12.72
N GLY A 48 8.83 -0.09 13.28
CA GLY A 48 7.63 -0.83 12.93
C GLY A 48 6.42 -0.34 13.71
N GLY A 49 5.30 -1.02 13.53
CA GLY A 49 4.09 -0.69 14.24
C GLY A 49 2.86 -1.44 13.75
N HIS A 50 1.72 -0.95 14.16
CA HIS A 50 0.41 -1.46 13.75
C HIS A 50 -0.10 -0.71 12.52
N MET A 51 -0.89 -1.40 11.73
CA MET A 51 -1.59 -0.86 10.58
C MET A 51 -3.02 -1.38 10.60
N TYR A 52 -4.00 -0.49 10.50
CA TYR A 52 -5.40 -0.86 10.44
C TYR A 52 -6.20 0.23 9.73
N GLY A 53 -7.31 -0.15 9.12
CA GLY A 53 -8.16 0.81 8.43
C GLY A 53 -9.25 0.16 7.60
N THR A 54 -9.80 0.95 6.68
CA THR A 54 -10.84 0.53 5.73
C THR A 54 -10.33 0.60 4.29
N ILE A 55 -10.87 -0.27 3.45
CA ILE A 55 -10.59 -0.37 2.02
C ILE A 55 -11.79 0.23 1.29
N ALA A 56 -11.53 1.17 0.38
CA ALA A 56 -12.55 1.79 -0.45
C ALA A 56 -12.09 1.83 -1.92
N PRO A 57 -13.03 1.79 -2.88
CA PRO A 57 -12.70 1.99 -4.29
C PRO A 57 -11.96 3.31 -4.51
N ALA A 58 -10.96 3.29 -5.38
CA ALA A 58 -10.27 4.52 -5.76
C ALA A 58 -11.25 5.50 -6.42
N LYS A 59 -11.23 6.77 -5.99
CA LYS A 59 -12.00 7.81 -6.66
C LYS A 59 -11.47 7.98 -8.09
N PRO A 60 -12.34 8.18 -9.09
CA PRO A 60 -11.89 8.44 -10.45
C PRO A 60 -11.00 9.70 -10.46
N LYS A 61 -9.80 9.59 -11.03
CA LYS A 61 -8.90 10.74 -11.18
C LYS A 61 -9.54 11.72 -12.17
N PRO A 62 -9.58 13.04 -11.87
CA PRO A 62 -9.97 14.04 -12.85
C PRO A 62 -9.07 13.93 -14.08
N LYS A 63 -9.66 13.93 -15.28
CA LYS A 63 -8.93 14.00 -16.55
C LYS A 63 -8.10 15.29 -16.55
N PRO A 64 -6.79 15.26 -16.84
CA PRO A 64 -5.98 16.48 -16.87
C PRO A 64 -6.59 17.49 -17.84
N ALA A 65 -6.93 18.68 -17.35
CA ALA A 65 -7.34 19.79 -18.19
C ALA A 65 -6.13 20.20 -19.06
N ALA A 66 -6.36 20.36 -20.36
CA ALA A 66 -5.34 20.77 -21.32
C ALA A 66 -4.63 22.06 -20.86
N PRO A 67 -3.30 22.19 -21.06
CA PRO A 67 -2.55 23.35 -20.63
C PRO A 67 -3.09 24.60 -21.32
N LYS A 68 -3.52 25.60 -20.53
CA LYS A 68 -3.81 26.94 -21.05
C LYS A 68 -2.49 27.58 -21.44
N SER A 69 -2.36 27.87 -22.74
CA SER A 69 -1.33 28.74 -23.31
C SER A 69 -1.17 29.99 -22.46
N SER A 70 0.04 30.23 -21.98
CA SER A 70 0.41 31.49 -21.33
C SER A 70 0.67 32.51 -22.43
N GLU A 71 -0.24 33.45 -22.61
CA GLU A 71 0.08 34.71 -23.30
C GLU A 71 0.70 35.65 -22.27
N LYS A 72 1.94 36.04 -22.54
CA LYS A 72 2.81 36.83 -21.67
C LYS A 72 2.34 38.28 -21.57
N ALA A 73 2.65 38.85 -20.42
CA ALA A 73 2.62 40.27 -20.11
C ALA A 73 3.45 41.12 -21.10
N GLU A 74 2.97 42.34 -21.34
CA GLU A 74 3.79 43.54 -21.47
C GLU A 74 3.07 44.72 -20.80
#